data_AF-A0A2D7AB13-F1
#
_entry.id   AF-A0A2D7AB13-F1
#
_cell.length_a   1.000
_cell.length_b   1.000
_cell.length_c   1.000
_cell.angle_alpha   90.00
_cell.angle_beta   90.00
_cell.angle_gamma   90.00
#
_symmetry.space_group_name_H-M   'P 1'
#
loop_
_entity.id
_entity.type
_entity.pdbx_description
1 polymer ?
#
loop_
_entity_poly.entity_id
_entity_poly.type
_entity_poly.pdbx_seq_one_letter_code
_entity_poly.pdbx_strand_id
1 'polypeptide(L)'
;MPNDPVFINQFNYTPITKQTTLIRWWRQGWEGHMELWRVFWIYFIFGHGFVIGAGGGIMVITLILGFAVDPGSLNLGLLGLATGSGLLALGYIIFAIWSCVSIWRCASNCQSIRWYYSARGFVVFYGGLVLSPVAIFLA
;
A
#
# COMPACT_ATOMS: atom_id res chain seq x y z
N MET A 1 -8.57 12.96 -34.98
CA MET A 1 -7.98 13.02 -33.62
C MET A 1 -7.68 11.58 -33.22
N PRO A 2 -6.43 11.16 -33.02
CA PRO A 2 -6.17 9.81 -32.58
C PRO A 2 -6.58 9.70 -31.11
N ASN A 3 -7.49 8.77 -30.83
CA ASN A 3 -7.94 8.39 -29.48
C ASN A 3 -6.87 7.53 -28.80
N ASP A 4 -5.67 8.07 -28.63
CA ASP A 4 -4.67 7.40 -27.82
C ASP A 4 -5.11 7.50 -26.35
N PRO A 5 -5.10 6.41 -25.57
CA PRO A 5 -5.33 6.49 -24.14
C PRO A 5 -4.16 7.28 -23.54
N VAL A 6 -4.37 8.60 -23.40
CA VAL A 6 -3.40 9.63 -22.98
C VAL A 6 -2.63 9.22 -21.72
N PHE A 7 -3.23 8.39 -20.86
CA PHE A 7 -2.57 7.87 -19.69
C PHE A 7 -1.45 6.88 -19.97
N ILE A 8 -1.60 5.93 -20.91
CA ILE A 8 -0.63 4.81 -21.04
C ILE A 8 0.64 5.28 -21.78
N ASN A 9 0.48 6.10 -22.82
CA ASN A 9 1.62 6.56 -23.63
C ASN A 9 2.52 7.59 -22.94
N GLN A 10 2.09 8.19 -21.82
CA GLN A 10 2.90 9.15 -21.03
C GLN A 10 3.96 8.48 -20.15
N PHE A 11 3.98 7.15 -20.09
CA PHE A 11 4.85 6.37 -19.22
C PHE A 11 5.72 5.36 -19.98
N ASN A 12 6.01 5.60 -21.27
CA ASN A 12 6.91 4.76 -22.06
C ASN A 12 8.35 4.79 -21.47
N TYR A 13 8.58 3.90 -20.51
CA TYR A 13 9.88 3.46 -20.04
C TYR A 13 10.09 2.05 -20.60
N THR A 14 11.30 1.72 -21.01
CA THR A 14 11.62 0.35 -21.47
C THR A 14 12.19 -0.42 -20.29
N PRO A 15 11.41 -1.23 -19.55
CA PRO A 15 11.96 -1.97 -18.43
C PRO A 15 12.94 -3.04 -18.93
N ILE A 16 14.13 -3.07 -18.31
CA ILE A 16 15.10 -4.15 -18.50
C ILE A 16 14.52 -5.44 -17.89
N THR A 17 14.00 -6.29 -18.78
CA THR A 17 13.87 -7.76 -18.78
C THR A 17 13.51 -8.54 -17.50
N LYS A 18 12.41 -9.32 -17.66
CA LYS A 18 12.06 -10.65 -17.12
C LYS A 18 12.87 -11.18 -15.91
N GLN A 19 12.33 -11.02 -14.68
CA GLN A 19 12.27 -12.09 -13.67
C GLN A 19 11.46 -11.70 -12.42
N THR A 20 10.44 -12.51 -12.11
CA THR A 20 9.41 -12.33 -11.08
C THR A 20 9.82 -12.92 -9.73
N THR A 21 10.64 -12.22 -8.94
CA THR A 21 10.80 -12.55 -7.52
C THR A 21 10.29 -11.43 -6.64
N LEU A 22 9.65 -11.80 -5.52
CA LEU A 22 8.88 -10.88 -4.68
C LEU A 22 9.77 -9.75 -4.10
N ILE A 23 11.00 -10.15 -3.73
CA ILE A 23 12.05 -9.29 -3.20
C ILE A 23 12.56 -8.28 -4.25
N ARG A 24 12.58 -8.67 -5.53
CA ARG A 24 13.18 -7.85 -6.60
C ARG A 24 12.26 -6.71 -7.01
N TRP A 25 10.94 -6.93 -7.06
CA TRP A 25 9.99 -5.84 -7.30
C TRP A 25 9.91 -4.87 -6.12
N TRP A 26 9.96 -5.38 -4.88
CA TRP A 26 9.99 -4.53 -3.69
C TRP A 26 11.18 -3.58 -3.72
N ARG A 27 12.36 -4.11 -4.05
CA ARG A 27 13.58 -3.33 -4.22
C ARG A 27 13.49 -2.33 -5.38
N GLN A 28 13.03 -2.76 -6.55
CA GLN A 28 12.90 -1.88 -7.72
C GLN A 28 11.97 -0.69 -7.49
N GLY A 29 10.84 -0.90 -6.79
CA GLY A 29 9.95 0.19 -6.40
C GLY A 29 10.64 1.15 -5.42
N TRP A 30 11.30 0.60 -4.41
CA TRP A 30 12.06 1.39 -3.44
C TRP A 30 13.21 2.18 -4.06
N GLU A 31 13.89 1.64 -5.06
CA GLU A 31 15.01 2.30 -5.75
C GLU A 31 14.53 3.31 -6.82
N GLY A 32 13.24 3.32 -7.14
CA GLY A 32 12.70 4.25 -8.14
C GLY A 32 12.92 3.79 -9.58
N HIS A 33 13.02 2.48 -9.83
CA HIS A 33 13.28 1.91 -11.16
C HIS A 33 12.01 1.43 -11.87
N MET A 34 10.84 1.87 -11.41
CA MET A 34 9.54 1.48 -11.96
C MET A 34 8.80 2.66 -12.58
N GLU A 35 7.90 2.35 -13.51
CA GLU A 35 6.95 3.32 -14.06
C GLU A 35 5.97 3.79 -12.98
N LEU A 36 5.74 5.10 -12.92
CA LEU A 36 4.86 5.73 -11.94
C LEU A 36 3.45 5.13 -11.96
N TRP A 37 2.86 4.92 -13.14
CA TRP A 37 1.49 4.37 -13.25
C TRP A 37 1.41 2.96 -12.66
N ARG A 38 2.45 2.13 -12.84
CA ARG A 38 2.48 0.76 -12.33
C ARG A 38 2.54 0.78 -10.81
N VAL A 39 3.39 1.64 -10.26
CA VAL A 39 3.51 1.79 -8.80
C VAL A 39 2.23 2.33 -8.19
N PHE A 40 1.59 3.30 -8.83
CA PHE A 40 0.36 3.89 -8.32
C PHE A 40 -0.84 2.93 -8.45
N TRP A 41 -1.14 2.42 -9.64
CA TRP A 41 -2.35 1.62 -9.84
C TRP A 41 -2.18 0.19 -9.33
N ILE A 42 -1.12 -0.50 -9.72
CA ILE A 42 -0.95 -1.92 -9.40
C ILE A 42 -0.49 -2.09 -7.94
N TYR A 43 0.54 -1.36 -7.51
CA TYR A 43 1.07 -1.61 -6.18
C TYR A 43 0.37 -0.81 -5.09
N PHE A 44 0.03 0.45 -5.32
CA PHE A 44 -0.65 1.25 -4.32
C PHE A 44 -2.16 0.95 -4.28
N ILE A 45 -2.92 1.14 -5.36
CA ILE A 45 -4.39 0.96 -5.32
C ILE A 45 -4.79 -0.51 -5.11
N PHE A 46 -4.33 -1.44 -5.96
CA PHE A 46 -4.66 -2.85 -5.77
C PHE A 46 -4.00 -3.44 -4.51
N GLY A 47 -2.80 -2.98 -4.15
CA GLY A 47 -2.15 -3.40 -2.90
C GLY A 47 -2.96 -3.01 -1.66
N HIS A 48 -3.53 -1.81 -1.62
CA HIS A 48 -4.46 -1.42 -0.55
C HIS A 48 -5.70 -2.33 -0.51
N GLY A 49 -6.31 -2.59 -1.67
CA GLY A 49 -7.44 -3.51 -1.75
C GLY A 49 -7.11 -4.90 -1.21
N PHE A 50 -5.92 -5.41 -1.53
CA PHE A 50 -5.43 -6.68 -1.00
C PHE A 50 -5.19 -6.64 0.51
N VAL A 51 -4.54 -5.61 1.04
CA VAL A 51 -4.28 -5.46 2.49
C VAL A 51 -5.60 -5.36 3.27
N ILE A 52 -6.59 -4.63 2.75
CA ILE A 52 -7.92 -4.53 3.37
C ILE A 52 -8.64 -5.88 3.34
N GLY A 53 -8.66 -6.57 2.19
CA GLY A 53 -9.33 -7.86 2.05
C GLY A 53 -8.68 -8.96 2.90
N ALA A 54 -7.36 -9.10 2.81
CA ALA A 54 -6.61 -10.05 3.62
C ALA A 54 -6.68 -9.70 5.11
N GLY A 55 -6.63 -8.42 5.45
CA GLY A 55 -6.76 -7.92 6.82
C GLY A 55 -8.10 -8.25 7.43
N GLY A 56 -9.20 -8.04 6.71
CA GLY A 56 -10.54 -8.45 7.15
C GLY A 56 -10.62 -9.95 7.41
N GLY A 57 -10.03 -10.77 6.54
CA GLY A 57 -9.92 -12.21 6.73
C GLY A 57 -9.15 -12.60 8.00
N ILE A 58 -7.99 -11.99 8.24
CA ILE A 58 -7.18 -12.22 9.45
C ILE A 58 -7.94 -11.82 10.71
N MET A 59 -8.65 -10.69 10.68
CA MET A 59 -9.45 -10.23 11.83
C MET A 59 -10.58 -11.22 12.16
N VAL A 60 -11.27 -11.75 11.15
CA VAL A 60 -12.31 -12.78 11.35
C VAL A 60 -11.72 -14.07 11.90
N ILE A 61 -10.60 -14.54 11.34
CA ILE A 61 -9.93 -15.77 11.80
C ILE A 61 -9.47 -15.64 13.25
N THR A 62 -8.82 -14.53 13.60
CA THR A 62 -8.31 -14.30 14.96
C THR A 62 -9.44 -14.12 15.99
N LEU A 63 -10.57 -13.51 15.60
CA LEU A 63 -11.79 -13.48 16.40
C LEU A 63 -12.32 -14.89 16.66
N ILE A 64 -12.45 -15.72 15.62
CA ILE A 64 -12.93 -17.11 15.74
C ILE A 64 -11.98 -17.92 16.62
N LEU A 65 -10.68 -17.77 16.47
CA LEU A 65 -9.68 -18.45 17.31
C LEU A 65 -9.81 -18.04 18.79
N GLY A 66 -10.11 -16.78 19.08
CA GLY A 66 -10.41 -16.33 20.45
C GLY A 66 -11.60 -17.06 21.06
N PHE A 67 -12.70 -17.19 20.31
CA PHE A 67 -13.88 -17.95 20.75
C PHE A 67 -13.66 -19.46 20.76
N ALA A 68 -12.75 -20.00 19.94
CA ALA A 68 -12.44 -21.42 19.94
C ALA A 68 -11.71 -21.87 21.22
N VAL A 69 -10.99 -20.96 21.88
CA VAL A 69 -10.35 -21.21 23.18
C VAL A 69 -11.38 -21.28 24.30
N ASP A 70 -12.35 -20.36 24.31
CA ASP A 70 -13.48 -20.37 25.24
C ASP A 70 -14.72 -19.72 24.58
N PRO A 71 -15.71 -20.52 24.14
CA PRO A 71 -16.88 -20.02 23.45
C PRO A 71 -17.77 -19.09 24.28
N GLY A 72 -17.67 -19.16 25.63
CA GLY A 72 -18.45 -18.32 26.53
C GLY A 72 -17.82 -16.96 26.81
N SER A 73 -16.54 -16.77 26.46
CA SER A 73 -15.78 -15.58 26.82
C SER A 73 -15.73 -14.56 25.70
N LEU A 74 -16.57 -13.52 25.80
CA LEU A 74 -16.51 -12.35 24.92
C LEU A 74 -15.12 -11.68 24.94
N ASN A 75 -14.46 -11.68 26.11
CA ASN A 75 -13.15 -11.06 26.28
C ASN A 75 -12.08 -11.75 25.42
N LEU A 76 -12.10 -13.08 25.31
CA LEU A 76 -11.12 -13.81 24.50
C LEU A 76 -11.37 -13.62 23.00
N GLY A 77 -12.63 -13.53 22.56
CA GLY A 77 -12.96 -13.12 21.20
C GLY A 77 -12.43 -11.73 20.87
N LEU A 78 -12.69 -10.73 21.73
CA LEU A 78 -12.20 -9.37 21.55
C LEU A 78 -10.67 -9.28 21.60
N LEU A 79 -10.01 -10.06 22.46
CA LEU A 79 -8.55 -10.15 22.50
C LEU A 79 -7.98 -10.72 21.20
N GLY A 80 -8.61 -11.76 20.65
CA GLY A 80 -8.27 -12.32 19.35
C GLY A 80 -8.34 -11.26 18.25
N LEU A 81 -9.47 -10.55 18.18
CA LEU A 81 -9.67 -9.44 17.23
C LEU A 81 -8.62 -8.33 17.39
N ALA A 82 -8.35 -7.91 18.63
CA ALA A 82 -7.33 -6.90 18.93
C ALA A 82 -5.94 -7.35 18.45
N THR A 83 -5.59 -8.61 18.71
CA THR A 83 -4.32 -9.20 18.27
C THR A 83 -4.21 -9.22 16.74
N GLY A 84 -5.26 -9.68 16.06
CA GLY A 84 -5.32 -9.68 14.59
C GLY A 84 -5.21 -8.28 13.98
N SER A 85 -5.91 -7.31 14.57
CA SER A 85 -5.86 -5.91 14.14
C SER A 85 -4.48 -5.28 14.35
N GLY A 86 -3.78 -5.62 15.44
CA GLY A 86 -2.42 -5.15 15.71
C GLY A 86 -1.41 -5.68 14.69
N LEU A 87 -1.48 -6.97 14.35
CA LEU A 87 -0.62 -7.56 13.31
C LEU A 87 -0.86 -6.94 11.93
N LEU A 88 -2.13 -6.71 11.60
CA LEU A 88 -2.51 -6.02 10.37
C LEU A 88 -1.97 -4.60 10.32
N ALA A 89 -2.09 -3.84 11.42
CA ALA A 89 -1.59 -2.47 11.50
C ALA A 89 -0.07 -2.40 11.26
N LEU A 90 0.71 -3.31 11.85
CA LEU A 90 2.16 -3.37 11.62
C LEU A 90 2.50 -3.65 10.15
N GLY A 91 1.83 -4.63 9.54
CA GLY A 91 2.02 -4.94 8.12
C GLY A 91 1.63 -3.77 7.22
N TYR A 92 0.53 -3.09 7.54
CA TYR A 92 0.05 -1.92 6.81
C TYR A 92 1.03 -0.76 6.89
N ILE A 93 1.65 -0.49 8.04
CA ILE A 93 2.65 0.59 8.17
C ILE A 93 3.86 0.33 7.26
N ILE A 94 4.39 -0.91 7.26
CA ILE A 94 5.50 -1.29 6.39
C ILE A 94 5.13 -1.09 4.90
N PHE A 95 3.94 -1.56 4.53
CA PHE A 95 3.42 -1.38 3.18
C PHE A 95 3.24 0.10 2.82
N ALA A 96 2.61 0.90 3.69
CA ALA A 96 2.37 2.32 3.48
C ALA A 96 3.67 3.11 3.28
N ILE A 97 4.68 2.85 4.11
CA ILE A 97 6.02 3.46 3.96
C ILE A 97 6.61 3.09 2.60
N TRP A 98 6.60 1.79 2.27
CA TRP A 98 7.13 1.34 1.00
C TRP A 98 6.42 1.96 -0.20
N SER A 99 5.08 2.03 -0.18
CA SER A 99 4.32 2.62 -1.28
C SER A 99 4.57 4.12 -1.40
N CYS A 100 4.64 4.85 -0.29
CA CYS A 100 4.97 6.28 -0.28
C CYS A 100 6.35 6.53 -0.91
N VAL A 101 7.37 5.82 -0.44
CA VAL A 101 8.74 5.96 -0.94
C VAL A 101 8.82 5.57 -2.42
N SER A 102 8.14 4.49 -2.81
CA SER A 102 8.14 4.02 -4.20
C SER A 102 7.47 5.03 -5.14
N ILE A 103 6.31 5.58 -4.77
CA ILE A 103 5.63 6.62 -5.57
C ILE A 103 6.51 7.88 -5.65
N TRP A 104 7.08 8.30 -4.51
CA TRP A 104 7.93 9.50 -4.47
C TRP A 104 9.15 9.39 -5.37
N ARG A 105 9.84 8.25 -5.34
CA ARG A 105 11.04 8.00 -6.15
C ARG A 105 10.71 7.74 -7.61
N CYS A 106 9.63 7.00 -7.89
CA CYS A 106 9.20 6.73 -9.27
C CYS A 106 8.53 7.94 -9.93
N ALA A 107 8.22 9.01 -9.19
CA ALA A 107 7.64 10.24 -9.74
C ALA A 107 8.52 10.83 -10.86
N SER A 108 9.86 10.71 -10.78
CA SER A 108 10.77 11.19 -11.83
C SER A 108 10.69 10.40 -13.14
N ASN A 109 10.08 9.20 -13.12
CA ASN A 109 9.96 8.33 -14.29
C ASN A 109 8.71 8.63 -15.13
N CYS A 110 8.08 9.79 -14.94
CA CYS A 110 6.99 10.24 -15.79
C CYS A 110 7.48 11.32 -16.77
N GLN A 111 6.99 11.30 -18.00
CA GLN A 111 7.36 12.29 -19.01
C GLN A 111 6.66 13.65 -18.78
N SER A 112 5.56 13.66 -18.03
CA SER A 112 4.75 14.86 -17.77
C SER A 112 5.07 15.47 -16.42
N ILE A 113 5.52 16.73 -16.42
CA ILE A 113 5.80 17.49 -15.20
C ILE A 113 4.57 17.62 -14.28
N ARG A 114 3.35 17.59 -14.85
CA ARG A 114 2.10 17.61 -14.07
C ARG A 114 1.99 16.37 -13.19
N TRP A 115 2.26 15.19 -13.73
CA TRP A 115 2.17 13.93 -13.00
C TRP A 115 3.26 13.80 -11.92
N TYR A 116 4.44 14.36 -12.18
CA TYR A 116 5.52 14.43 -11.20
C TYR A 116 5.09 15.17 -9.91
N TYR A 117 4.56 16.39 -10.05
CA TYR A 117 4.11 17.18 -8.91
C TYR A 117 2.86 16.58 -8.25
N SER A 118 1.91 16.07 -9.03
CA SER A 118 0.71 15.41 -8.50
C SER A 118 1.07 14.18 -7.65
N ALA A 119 2.00 13.33 -8.10
CA ALA A 119 2.43 12.15 -7.34
C ALA A 119 3.10 12.53 -6.02
N ARG A 120 3.94 13.56 -6.01
CA ARG A 120 4.58 14.05 -4.77
C ARG A 120 3.58 14.68 -3.81
N GLY A 121 2.66 15.51 -4.32
CA GLY A 121 1.59 16.09 -3.52
C GLY A 121 0.69 15.01 -2.90
N PHE A 122 0.38 13.96 -3.67
CA PHE A 122 -0.36 12.80 -3.19
C PHE A 122 0.35 12.10 -2.02
N VAL A 123 1.66 11.85 -2.12
CA VAL A 123 2.43 11.19 -1.04
C VAL A 123 2.43 12.02 0.24
N VAL A 124 2.57 13.35 0.14
CA VAL A 124 2.51 14.23 1.32
C VAL A 124 1.13 14.21 1.97
N PHE A 125 0.07 14.32 1.16
CA PHE A 125 -1.30 14.26 1.64
C PHE A 125 -1.62 12.91 2.30
N TYR A 126 -1.29 11.82 1.64
CA TYR A 126 -1.52 10.47 2.14
C TYR A 126 -0.70 10.18 3.40
N GLY A 127 0.59 10.57 3.43
CA GLY A 127 1.42 10.45 4.62
C GLY A 127 0.86 11.24 5.81
N GLY A 128 0.36 12.46 5.57
CA GLY A 128 -0.33 13.24 6.59
C GLY A 128 -1.59 12.56 7.13
N LEU A 129 -2.41 11.97 6.25
CA LEU A 129 -3.59 11.21 6.66
C LEU A 129 -3.22 9.99 7.51
N VAL A 130 -2.21 9.21 7.10
CA VAL A 130 -1.77 8.03 7.84
C VAL A 130 -1.20 8.38 9.22
N LEU A 131 -0.53 9.53 9.35
CA LEU A 131 0.04 10.00 10.62
C LEU A 131 -0.99 10.70 11.52
N SER A 132 -2.11 11.17 10.97
CA SER A 132 -3.12 11.94 11.72
C SER A 132 -3.68 11.24 12.97
N PRO A 133 -3.96 9.91 12.97
CA PRO A 133 -4.45 9.25 14.18
C PRO A 133 -3.40 9.26 15.29
N VAL A 134 -2.12 9.06 14.93
CA VAL A 134 -1.01 9.09 15.89
C VAL A 134 -0.89 10.48 16.52
N ALA A 135 -1.01 11.53 15.72
CA ALA A 135 -0.99 12.90 16.22
C ALA A 135 -2.16 13.19 17.18
N ILE A 136 -3.37 12.65 16.89
CA ILE A 136 -4.54 12.78 17.77
C ILE A 136 -4.34 12.03 19.09
N PHE A 137 -3.71 10.85 19.07
CA PHE A 137 -3.45 10.08 20.29
C PHE A 137 -2.37 10.68 21.20
N LEU A 138 -1.51 11.57 20.66
CA LEU A 138 -0.41 12.21 21.39
C LEU A 138 -0.71 13.64 21.85
N ALA A 139 -1.82 14.23 21.41
CA ALA A 139 -2.27 15.58 21.77
C ALA A 139 -3.21 15.55 22.98
#